data_AF-A0A6P4IFY8-F1
#
_entry.id   AF-A0A6P4IFY8-F1
#
_cell.length_a   1.000
_cell.length_b   1.000
_cell.length_c   1.000
_cell.angle_alpha   90.00
_cell.angle_beta   90.00
_cell.angle_gamma   90.00
#
_symmetry.space_group_name_H-M   'P 1'
#
loop_
_entity.id
_entity.type
_entity.pdbx_description
1 polymer ?
#
loop_
_entity_poly.entity_id
_entity_poly.type
_entity_poly.pdbx_seq_one_letter_code
_entity_poly.pdbx_strand_id
1 'polypeptide(L)'
;MDRRGTTIGWIGIVCLMALATGGTWTERKGVFYSQNERIMDRMLRTMDKSVSPCEDFHKYSSGRYSEGFNVKLEYLADALGEEINPKFHSLFEKLKNRAYKKDSMEEKVVRLYNSCEAARRENRSSNIFLDVMRPDVNLSWPLYMPEGRKWPQERFRWLTTLARLSRHGLRNVLFHVSLRVDSEDKRSYVYVIDRADMRDRDTDKFRVLGIPIESINNLEFEIYNIMSSTKSVTKRLSLQELERVHGISLMDYFKVAHNRNLNPNTLIQADVAYLEALNRMLNSYDQEKVANYLMGLFGTFMALYQDNPKYQCVVAVRTSMKAACEQLYNKHILGETHELESQVQLVFEAIRKQFSQRLEANRLNLSTTYITNLRNKLDTTTLNIGALPKKKYRQRCIIQIFDKQ
;
A
#
# COMPACT_ATOMS: atom_id res chain seq x y z
N MET A 1 -65.84 -5.35 57.23
CA MET A 1 -64.85 -4.66 58.09
C MET A 1 -63.48 -5.15 57.69
N ASP A 2 -62.54 -4.22 57.63
CA ASP A 2 -61.10 -4.35 57.35
C ASP A 2 -60.58 -4.96 56.03
N ARG A 3 -60.59 -4.10 54.99
CA ARG A 3 -59.60 -4.08 53.90
C ARG A 3 -58.96 -2.69 53.87
N ARG A 4 -58.13 -2.37 54.87
CA ARG A 4 -57.30 -1.14 54.90
C ARG A 4 -55.81 -1.41 55.16
N GLY A 5 -55.35 -2.65 54.97
CA GLY A 5 -53.94 -3.04 55.18
C GLY A 5 -53.10 -3.20 53.91
N THR A 6 -53.68 -3.18 52.71
CA THR A 6 -52.96 -3.63 51.49
C THR A 6 -52.79 -2.57 50.41
N THR A 7 -53.24 -1.33 50.63
CA THR A 7 -53.17 -0.27 49.60
C THR A 7 -52.01 0.71 49.81
N ILE A 8 -51.38 0.72 50.99
CA ILE A 8 -50.22 1.60 51.28
C ILE A 8 -48.89 0.99 50.77
N GLY A 9 -48.84 -0.33 50.54
CA GLY A 9 -47.66 -1.01 49.96
C GLY A 9 -47.47 -0.80 48.45
N TRP A 10 -48.51 -0.37 47.71
CA TRP A 10 -48.45 -0.24 46.25
C TRP A 10 -48.10 1.18 45.76
N ILE A 11 -48.32 2.22 46.57
CA ILE A 11 -47.96 3.60 46.20
C ILE A 11 -46.46 3.86 46.45
N GLY A 12 -45.84 3.17 47.41
CA GLY A 12 -44.39 3.27 47.66
C GLY A 12 -43.51 2.64 46.58
N ILE A 13 -43.99 1.59 45.89
CA ILE A 13 -43.22 0.89 44.84
C ILE A 13 -43.33 1.62 43.49
N VAL A 14 -44.45 2.31 43.22
CA VAL A 14 -44.59 3.13 42.00
C VAL A 14 -43.75 4.40 42.06
N CYS A 15 -43.55 5.01 43.25
CA CYS A 15 -42.66 6.16 43.40
C CYS A 15 -41.16 5.81 43.36
N LEU A 16 -40.76 4.58 43.72
CA LEU A 16 -39.37 4.13 43.60
C LEU A 16 -39.00 3.64 42.18
N MET A 17 -39.98 3.24 41.35
CA MET A 17 -39.74 2.97 39.92
C MET A 17 -39.84 4.22 39.03
N ALA A 18 -40.47 5.30 39.51
CA ALA A 18 -40.46 6.61 38.82
C ALA A 18 -39.18 7.44 39.07
N LEU A 19 -38.33 7.05 40.02
CA LEU A 19 -37.01 7.68 40.26
C LEU A 19 -35.84 6.84 39.71
N ALA A 20 -36.10 5.66 39.14
CA ALA A 20 -35.10 4.81 38.48
C ALA A 20 -35.13 4.90 36.93
N THR A 21 -35.93 5.80 36.35
CA THR A 21 -35.89 6.17 34.92
C THR A 21 -35.32 7.58 34.70
N GLY A 22 -34.68 8.15 35.72
CA GLY A 22 -33.85 9.36 35.63
C GLY A 22 -32.46 9.13 35.02
N GLY A 23 -32.24 8.00 34.36
CA GLY A 23 -31.15 7.85 33.40
C GLY A 23 -31.49 8.70 32.19
N THR A 24 -31.00 9.93 32.19
CA THR A 24 -30.93 10.79 31.02
C THR A 24 -30.10 10.08 29.95
N TRP A 25 -30.76 9.17 29.22
CA TRP A 25 -30.50 9.00 27.80
C TRP A 25 -30.84 10.33 27.16
N THR A 26 -29.89 11.25 27.27
CA THR A 26 -29.71 12.23 26.22
C THR A 26 -29.42 11.41 24.98
N GLU A 27 -30.48 11.05 24.25
CA GLU A 27 -30.43 11.16 22.81
C GLU A 27 -29.73 12.49 22.56
N ARG A 28 -28.43 12.43 22.21
CA ARG A 28 -27.78 13.54 21.55
C ARG A 28 -28.57 13.71 20.26
N LYS A 29 -29.65 14.48 20.34
CA LYS A 29 -30.21 15.22 19.22
C LYS A 29 -28.99 15.80 18.54
N GLY A 30 -28.71 15.31 17.33
CA GLY A 30 -27.58 15.76 16.54
C GLY A 30 -27.67 17.27 16.45
N VAL A 31 -26.84 17.96 17.23
CA VAL A 31 -26.59 19.38 17.05
C VAL A 31 -26.04 19.46 15.63
N PHE A 32 -26.78 20.12 14.74
CA PHE A 32 -26.29 20.47 13.41
C PHE A 32 -25.15 21.48 13.60
N TYR A 33 -23.97 20.98 13.96
CA TYR A 33 -22.78 21.79 13.95
C TYR A 33 -22.52 22.20 12.50
N SER A 34 -22.41 23.50 12.28
CA SER A 34 -21.80 24.04 11.06
C SER A 34 -20.43 23.39 10.86
N GLN A 35 -19.97 23.32 9.61
CA GLN A 35 -18.66 22.73 9.29
C GLN A 35 -17.54 23.38 10.11
N ASN A 36 -17.64 24.69 10.37
CA ASN A 36 -16.68 25.44 11.18
C ASN A 36 -16.68 24.99 12.64
N GLU A 37 -17.86 24.79 13.25
CA GLU A 37 -17.95 24.30 14.63
C GLU A 37 -17.41 22.87 14.75
N ARG A 38 -17.66 22.01 13.75
CA ARG A 38 -17.07 20.65 13.74
C ARG A 38 -15.56 20.68 13.66
N ILE A 39 -14.99 21.56 12.85
CA ILE A 39 -13.54 21.74 12.73
C ILE A 39 -12.98 22.27 14.05
N MET A 40 -13.60 23.30 14.63
CA MET A 40 -13.18 23.91 15.88
C MET A 40 -13.24 22.93 17.06
N ASP A 41 -14.36 22.20 17.20
CA ASP A 41 -14.52 21.16 18.22
C ASP A 41 -13.44 20.08 18.09
N ARG A 42 -13.13 19.66 16.86
CA ARG A 42 -12.05 18.70 16.61
C ARG A 42 -10.69 19.25 17.04
N MET A 43 -10.36 20.49 16.66
CA MET A 43 -9.10 21.14 17.03
C MET A 43 -8.97 21.26 18.54
N LEU A 44 -10.01 21.74 19.23
CA LEU A 44 -9.96 21.97 20.68
C LEU A 44 -9.85 20.68 21.48
N ARG A 45 -10.38 19.56 20.98
CA ARG A 45 -10.29 18.25 21.65
C ARG A 45 -8.92 17.61 21.56
N THR A 46 -8.16 17.87 20.48
CA THR A 46 -6.84 17.28 20.30
C THR A 46 -5.74 18.06 21.03
N MET A 47 -6.01 19.32 21.37
CA MET A 47 -5.06 20.21 22.03
C MET A 47 -4.84 19.84 23.50
N ASP A 48 -3.58 19.78 23.91
CA ASP A 48 -3.16 19.71 25.30
C ASP A 48 -2.82 21.11 25.83
N LYS A 49 -3.80 21.75 26.48
CA LYS A 49 -3.65 23.11 27.04
C LYS A 49 -2.71 23.16 28.25
N SER A 50 -2.25 22.01 28.78
CA SER A 50 -1.29 21.98 29.89
C SER A 50 0.15 22.27 29.46
N VAL A 51 0.41 22.28 28.15
CA VAL A 51 1.74 22.48 27.57
C VAL A 51 1.81 23.84 26.88
N SER A 52 2.92 24.55 27.02
CA SER A 52 3.11 25.81 26.31
C SER A 52 3.35 25.55 24.81
N PRO A 53 2.63 26.23 23.89
CA PRO A 53 2.91 26.12 22.46
C PRO A 53 4.30 26.62 22.06
N CYS A 54 4.92 27.47 22.89
CA CYS A 54 6.27 27.97 22.65
C CYS A 54 7.36 26.98 23.09
N GLU A 55 7.03 26.03 23.96
CA GLU A 55 7.95 25.00 24.45
C GLU A 55 7.83 23.73 23.61
N ASP A 56 6.61 23.24 23.41
CA ASP A 56 6.33 22.05 22.60
C ASP A 56 5.00 22.23 21.85
N PHE A 57 5.07 22.85 20.67
CA PHE A 57 3.89 23.04 19.81
C PHE A 57 3.27 21.72 19.37
N HIS A 58 4.06 20.65 19.20
CA HIS A 58 3.55 19.35 18.78
C HIS A 58 2.63 18.75 19.87
N LYS A 59 3.11 18.71 21.11
CA LYS A 59 2.32 18.24 22.25
C LYS A 59 1.16 19.18 22.56
N TYR A 60 1.34 20.51 22.48
CA TYR A 60 0.23 21.44 22.65
C TYR A 60 -0.89 21.22 21.62
N SER A 61 -0.56 21.08 20.33
CA SER A 61 -1.56 20.98 19.27
C SER A 61 -2.21 19.60 19.14
N SER A 62 -1.54 18.53 19.58
CA SER A 62 -1.99 17.14 19.34
C SER A 62 -1.84 16.19 20.53
N GLY A 63 -1.42 16.66 21.71
CA GLY A 63 -1.08 15.82 22.86
C GLY A 63 -2.24 14.97 23.41
N ARG A 64 -3.49 15.35 23.11
CA ARG A 64 -4.70 14.61 23.49
C ARG A 64 -5.35 13.83 22.34
N TYR A 65 -4.68 13.72 21.19
CA TYR A 65 -5.24 13.08 20.01
C TYR A 65 -5.72 11.64 20.29
N SER A 66 -4.95 10.87 21.04
CA SER A 66 -5.29 9.49 21.42
C SER A 66 -6.48 9.36 22.39
N GLU A 67 -6.91 10.44 23.04
CA GLU A 67 -8.06 10.42 23.95
C GLU A 67 -9.40 10.49 23.20
N GLY A 68 -9.39 10.95 21.94
CA GLY A 68 -10.58 11.11 21.11
C GLY A 68 -10.57 10.30 19.81
N PHE A 69 -9.42 9.71 19.44
CA PHE A 69 -9.24 8.99 18.19
C PHE A 69 -8.50 7.67 18.42
N ASN A 70 -9.02 6.58 17.88
CA ASN A 70 -8.45 5.23 17.99
C ASN A 70 -7.15 5.03 17.18
N VAL A 71 -6.69 6.05 16.45
CA VAL A 71 -5.52 5.97 15.58
C VAL A 71 -4.48 6.97 16.07
N LYS A 72 -3.22 6.56 16.22
CA LYS A 72 -2.14 7.51 16.51
C LYS A 72 -1.88 8.38 15.28
N LEU A 73 -1.59 9.67 15.49
CA LEU A 73 -1.32 10.63 14.40
C LEU A 73 -0.19 10.19 13.47
N GLU A 74 0.76 9.39 13.97
CA GLU A 74 1.84 8.77 13.20
C GLU A 74 1.34 7.87 12.05
N TYR A 75 0.07 7.45 12.07
CA TYR A 75 -0.57 6.62 11.07
C TYR A 75 -1.73 7.37 10.37
N LEU A 76 -1.46 8.58 9.87
CA LEU A 76 -2.44 9.35 9.08
C LEU A 76 -3.05 8.54 7.93
N ALA A 77 -2.28 7.62 7.33
CA ALA A 77 -2.78 6.70 6.31
C ALA A 77 -3.87 5.75 6.85
N ASP A 78 -3.71 5.25 8.07
CA ASP A 78 -4.68 4.37 8.74
C ASP A 78 -5.92 5.15 9.18
N ALA A 79 -5.74 6.40 9.65
CA ALA A 79 -6.85 7.28 9.98
C ALA A 79 -7.71 7.64 8.74
N LEU A 80 -7.07 7.85 7.58
CA LEU A 80 -7.78 7.99 6.31
C LEU A 80 -8.43 6.68 5.87
N GLY A 81 -7.78 5.53 6.14
CA GLY A 81 -8.32 4.20 5.93
C GLY A 81 -9.63 3.97 6.70
N GLU A 82 -9.66 4.30 7.99
CA GLU A 82 -10.83 4.22 8.86
C GLU A 82 -12.02 5.03 8.33
N GLU A 83 -11.79 6.20 7.71
CA GLU A 83 -12.87 7.01 7.15
C GLU A 83 -13.32 6.52 5.76
N ILE A 84 -12.38 6.09 4.93
CA ILE A 84 -12.62 5.79 3.52
C ILE A 84 -13.10 4.34 3.30
N ASN A 85 -12.58 3.38 4.08
CA ASN A 85 -12.92 1.96 3.93
C ASN A 85 -14.41 1.67 4.14
N PRO A 86 -15.11 2.23 5.15
CA PRO A 86 -16.55 2.04 5.30
C PRO A 86 -17.35 2.57 4.10
N LYS A 87 -16.93 3.71 3.52
CA LYS A 87 -17.58 4.30 2.34
C LYS A 87 -17.45 3.37 1.13
N PHE A 88 -16.26 2.82 0.90
CA PHE A 88 -16.05 1.83 -0.16
C PHE A 88 -16.76 0.51 0.11
N HIS A 89 -16.82 0.04 1.35
CA HIS A 89 -17.58 -1.15 1.71
C HIS A 89 -19.05 -0.98 1.33
N SER A 90 -19.68 0.13 1.78
CA SER A 90 -21.07 0.43 1.41
C SER A 90 -21.26 0.54 -0.10
N LEU A 91 -20.30 1.12 -0.82
CA LEU A 91 -20.33 1.20 -2.27
C LEU A 91 -20.28 -0.19 -2.90
N PHE A 92 -19.34 -1.04 -2.52
CA PHE A 92 -19.18 -2.38 -3.10
C PHE A 92 -20.39 -3.28 -2.80
N GLU A 93 -20.97 -3.21 -1.60
CA GLU A 93 -22.22 -3.91 -1.28
C GLU A 93 -23.38 -3.45 -2.17
N LYS A 94 -23.50 -2.15 -2.45
CA LYS A 94 -24.51 -1.62 -3.38
C LYS A 94 -24.27 -2.04 -4.83
N LEU A 95 -23.01 -2.17 -5.23
CA LEU A 95 -22.63 -2.53 -6.59
C LEU A 95 -22.80 -4.05 -6.84
N LYS A 96 -22.65 -4.88 -5.81
CA LYS A 96 -22.61 -6.35 -5.90
C LYS A 96 -23.83 -7.00 -6.55
N ASN A 97 -25.02 -6.43 -6.35
CA ASN A 97 -26.29 -7.00 -6.82
C ASN A 97 -26.76 -6.44 -8.17
N ARG A 98 -25.93 -5.67 -8.87
CA ARG A 98 -26.28 -5.06 -10.16
C ARG A 98 -25.71 -5.87 -11.32
N ALA A 99 -26.45 -5.89 -12.42
CA ALA A 99 -25.94 -6.41 -13.69
C ALA A 99 -25.05 -5.34 -14.35
N TYR A 100 -23.84 -5.74 -14.72
CA TYR A 100 -22.91 -4.90 -15.49
C TYR A 100 -22.63 -5.53 -16.85
N LYS A 101 -22.21 -4.69 -17.79
CA LYS A 101 -21.67 -5.17 -19.06
C LYS A 101 -20.43 -6.04 -18.78
N LYS A 102 -20.35 -7.19 -19.44
CA LYS A 102 -19.18 -8.07 -19.38
C LYS A 102 -17.89 -7.29 -19.65
N ASP A 103 -16.86 -7.56 -18.86
CA ASP A 103 -15.53 -6.94 -18.92
C ASP A 103 -15.51 -5.43 -18.60
N SER A 104 -16.60 -4.85 -18.08
CA SER A 104 -16.57 -3.47 -17.61
C SER A 104 -15.71 -3.33 -16.36
N MET A 105 -15.25 -2.11 -16.08
CA MET A 105 -14.48 -1.81 -14.87
C MET A 105 -15.28 -2.17 -13.61
N GLU A 106 -16.57 -1.84 -13.56
CA GLU A 106 -17.45 -2.18 -12.45
C GLU A 106 -17.61 -3.69 -12.25
N GLU A 107 -17.76 -4.45 -13.33
CA GLU A 107 -17.84 -5.93 -13.29
C GLU A 107 -16.55 -6.51 -12.68
N LYS A 108 -15.38 -6.08 -13.14
CA LYS A 108 -14.08 -6.55 -12.64
C LYS A 108 -13.87 -6.19 -11.17
N VAL A 109 -14.26 -4.99 -10.75
CA VAL A 109 -14.21 -4.55 -9.34
C VAL A 109 -15.10 -5.44 -8.46
N VAL A 110 -16.36 -5.63 -8.86
CA VAL A 110 -17.32 -6.45 -8.10
C VAL A 110 -16.88 -7.92 -8.06
N ARG A 111 -16.36 -8.45 -9.16
CA ARG A 111 -15.84 -9.81 -9.24
C ARG A 111 -14.67 -10.02 -8.28
N LEU A 112 -13.71 -9.10 -8.23
CA LEU A 112 -12.59 -9.17 -7.29
C LEU A 112 -13.08 -9.08 -5.83
N TYR A 113 -13.97 -8.13 -5.53
CA TYR A 113 -14.55 -7.98 -4.19
C TYR A 113 -15.27 -9.25 -3.72
N ASN A 114 -16.13 -9.81 -4.58
CA ASN A 114 -16.88 -11.03 -4.28
C ASN A 114 -15.99 -12.25 -4.11
N SER A 115 -14.94 -12.38 -4.92
CA SER A 115 -13.97 -13.48 -4.83
C SER A 115 -13.23 -13.42 -3.50
N CYS A 116 -12.82 -12.23 -3.07
CA CYS A 116 -12.20 -12.03 -1.76
C CYS A 116 -13.17 -12.38 -0.62
N GLU A 117 -14.40 -11.89 -0.66
CA GLU A 117 -15.41 -12.17 0.38
C GLU A 117 -15.76 -13.67 0.47
N ALA A 118 -15.78 -14.37 -0.66
CA ALA A 118 -15.97 -15.83 -0.69
C ALA A 118 -14.77 -16.56 -0.05
N ALA A 119 -13.54 -16.21 -0.45
CA ALA A 119 -12.32 -16.79 0.12
C ALA A 119 -12.23 -16.58 1.65
N ARG A 120 -12.65 -15.40 2.13
CA ARG A 120 -12.73 -15.08 3.57
C ARG A 120 -13.73 -15.96 4.30
N ARG A 121 -14.94 -16.16 3.74
CA ARG A 121 -15.98 -17.01 4.35
C ARG A 121 -15.59 -18.48 4.43
N GLU A 122 -14.85 -18.96 3.44
CA GLU A 122 -14.37 -20.34 3.40
C GLU A 122 -13.14 -20.56 4.31
N ASN A 123 -12.67 -19.52 5.02
CA ASN A 123 -11.48 -19.53 5.87
C ASN A 123 -10.28 -20.24 5.21
N ARG A 124 -10.11 -20.02 3.90
CA ARG A 124 -9.06 -20.68 3.14
C ARG A 124 -7.70 -20.25 3.70
N SER A 125 -6.92 -21.23 4.17
CA SER A 125 -5.56 -21.00 4.65
C SER A 125 -4.73 -20.30 3.58
N SER A 126 -3.87 -19.38 4.00
CA SER A 126 -2.88 -18.67 3.16
C SER A 126 -2.00 -19.64 2.35
N ASN A 127 -1.87 -20.89 2.81
CA ASN A 127 -1.09 -21.92 2.14
C ASN A 127 -1.68 -22.32 0.77
N ILE A 128 -2.97 -22.05 0.50
CA ILE A 128 -3.56 -22.32 -0.82
C ILE A 128 -2.84 -21.55 -1.93
N PHE A 129 -2.27 -20.38 -1.62
CA PHE A 129 -1.50 -19.62 -2.58
C PHE A 129 -0.19 -20.31 -2.92
N LEU A 130 0.41 -21.06 -1.99
CA LEU A 130 1.60 -21.87 -2.23
C LEU A 130 1.32 -23.10 -3.12
N ASP A 131 0.08 -23.60 -3.12
CA ASP A 131 -0.34 -24.69 -4.01
C ASP A 131 -0.46 -24.22 -5.46
N VAL A 132 -0.97 -22.99 -5.65
CA VAL A 132 -1.10 -22.34 -6.95
C VAL A 132 0.25 -21.81 -7.44
N MET A 133 1.05 -21.23 -6.54
CA MET A 133 2.32 -20.58 -6.85
C MET A 133 3.48 -21.51 -6.61
N ARG A 134 3.80 -22.34 -7.60
CA ARG A 134 4.95 -23.24 -7.53
C ARG A 134 6.28 -22.55 -7.92
N PRO A 135 7.42 -22.96 -7.36
CA PRO A 135 8.72 -22.43 -7.74
C PRO A 135 9.06 -22.70 -9.22
N ASP A 136 8.58 -23.82 -9.78
CA ASP A 136 8.60 -24.14 -11.22
C ASP A 136 7.41 -24.99 -11.68
N VAL A 137 7.20 -25.10 -12.99
CA VAL A 137 6.13 -25.88 -13.65
C VAL A 137 6.05 -27.30 -13.09
N ASN A 138 7.22 -27.90 -12.84
CA ASN A 138 7.36 -29.28 -12.37
C ASN A 138 8.16 -29.38 -11.05
N LEU A 139 8.07 -28.36 -10.19
CA LEU A 139 8.77 -28.32 -8.91
C LEU A 139 7.81 -27.80 -7.83
N SER A 140 7.52 -28.60 -6.81
CA SER A 140 6.76 -28.16 -5.62
C SER A 140 7.68 -27.41 -4.64
N TRP A 141 7.09 -26.72 -3.67
CA TRP A 141 7.86 -26.17 -2.56
C TRP A 141 8.49 -27.27 -1.70
N PRO A 142 9.63 -27.00 -1.02
CA PRO A 142 10.25 -27.95 -0.10
C PRO A 142 9.30 -28.43 1.00
N LEU A 143 8.45 -27.54 1.52
CA LEU A 143 7.44 -27.86 2.55
C LEU A 143 6.50 -29.01 2.17
N TYR A 144 6.28 -29.24 0.89
CA TYR A 144 5.38 -30.28 0.38
C TYR A 144 6.09 -31.59 0.02
N MET A 145 7.38 -31.72 0.35
CA MET A 145 8.10 -32.96 0.12
C MET A 145 7.71 -34.02 1.15
N PRO A 146 7.37 -35.25 0.71
CA PRO A 146 7.16 -36.36 1.61
C PRO A 146 8.41 -36.65 2.45
N GLU A 147 8.20 -37.05 3.70
CA GLU A 147 9.28 -37.48 4.59
C GLU A 147 10.16 -38.55 3.92
N GLY A 148 11.47 -38.44 4.13
CA GLY A 148 12.47 -39.36 3.57
C GLY A 148 12.85 -39.11 2.10
N ARG A 149 12.22 -38.15 1.40
CA ARG A 149 12.65 -37.73 0.06
C ARG A 149 13.42 -36.42 0.10
N LYS A 150 14.52 -36.36 -0.65
CA LYS A 150 15.27 -35.11 -0.86
C LYS A 150 14.53 -34.23 -1.86
N TRP A 151 14.42 -32.94 -1.55
CA TRP A 151 13.90 -31.96 -2.51
C TRP A 151 14.93 -31.75 -3.64
N PRO A 152 14.53 -31.71 -4.93
CA PRO A 152 15.46 -31.64 -6.05
C PRO A 152 16.03 -30.23 -6.23
N GLN A 153 16.98 -29.89 -5.36
CA GLN A 153 17.66 -28.59 -5.26
C GLN A 153 18.30 -28.13 -6.58
N GLU A 154 18.83 -29.05 -7.38
CA GLU A 154 19.51 -28.79 -8.65
C GLU A 154 18.59 -28.23 -9.75
N ARG A 155 17.27 -28.44 -9.60
CA ARG A 155 16.25 -27.95 -10.54
C ARG A 155 15.77 -26.54 -10.18
N PHE A 156 16.08 -26.06 -8.98
CA PHE A 156 15.66 -24.76 -8.51
C PHE A 156 16.48 -23.63 -9.14
N ARG A 157 15.78 -22.56 -9.54
CA ARG A 157 16.37 -21.35 -10.12
C ARG A 157 15.76 -20.14 -9.43
N TRP A 158 16.45 -19.63 -8.41
CA TRP A 158 15.90 -18.59 -7.52
C TRP A 158 15.41 -17.35 -8.28
N LEU A 159 16.13 -16.90 -9.33
CA LEU A 159 15.76 -15.71 -10.10
C LEU A 159 14.49 -15.93 -10.92
N THR A 160 14.32 -17.12 -11.50
CA THR A 160 13.10 -17.51 -12.21
C THR A 160 11.92 -17.64 -11.24
N THR A 161 12.13 -18.25 -10.07
CA THR A 161 11.11 -18.32 -9.02
C THR A 161 10.71 -16.92 -8.54
N LEU A 162 11.68 -16.03 -8.28
CA LEU A 162 11.40 -14.64 -7.92
C LEU A 162 10.57 -13.94 -9.01
N ALA A 163 10.91 -14.12 -10.29
CA ALA A 163 10.15 -13.57 -11.41
C ALA A 163 8.69 -14.04 -11.41
N ARG A 164 8.45 -15.34 -11.13
CA ARG A 164 7.10 -15.90 -10.98
C ARG A 164 6.37 -15.25 -9.81
N LEU A 165 6.99 -15.14 -8.64
CA LEU A 165 6.38 -14.50 -7.48
C LEU A 165 6.06 -13.01 -7.74
N SER A 166 6.95 -12.30 -8.43
CA SER A 166 6.77 -10.89 -8.80
C SER A 166 5.63 -10.66 -9.79
N ARG A 167 5.36 -11.62 -10.69
CA ARG A 167 4.16 -11.60 -11.54
C ARG A 167 2.87 -11.57 -10.72
N HIS A 168 2.88 -12.15 -9.52
CA HIS A 168 1.74 -12.20 -8.61
C HIS A 168 1.77 -11.12 -7.52
N GLY A 169 2.60 -10.09 -7.68
CA GLY A 169 2.57 -8.90 -6.84
C GLY A 169 3.68 -8.81 -5.80
N LEU A 170 4.47 -9.88 -5.59
CA LEU A 170 5.62 -9.84 -4.68
C LEU A 170 6.75 -8.97 -5.27
N ARG A 171 6.80 -7.71 -4.86
CA ARG A 171 7.76 -6.71 -5.37
C ARG A 171 8.66 -6.23 -4.24
N ASN A 172 9.83 -5.69 -4.61
CA ASN A 172 10.74 -5.04 -3.66
C ASN A 172 11.26 -5.98 -2.56
N VAL A 173 11.58 -7.24 -2.91
CA VAL A 173 12.06 -8.23 -1.94
C VAL A 173 13.55 -8.50 -2.07
N LEU A 174 14.06 -8.90 -3.24
CA LEU A 174 15.51 -9.03 -3.40
C LEU A 174 16.10 -7.82 -4.14
N PHE A 175 15.31 -7.22 -5.02
CA PHE A 175 15.59 -5.95 -5.66
C PHE A 175 14.28 -5.34 -6.12
N HIS A 176 14.29 -4.05 -6.42
CA HIS A 176 13.13 -3.34 -6.94
C HIS A 176 13.34 -3.01 -8.41
N VAL A 177 12.47 -3.56 -9.27
CA VAL A 177 12.43 -3.20 -10.69
C VAL A 177 11.34 -2.16 -10.91
N SER A 178 11.72 -1.01 -11.46
CA SER A 178 10.79 0.04 -11.87
C SER A 178 11.09 0.55 -13.26
N LEU A 179 10.07 1.04 -13.97
CA LEU A 179 10.24 1.76 -15.22
C LEU A 179 10.16 3.25 -14.91
N ARG A 180 11.23 4.00 -15.17
CA ARG A 180 11.30 5.44 -14.88
C ARG A 180 11.52 6.23 -16.15
N VAL A 181 11.11 7.50 -16.14
CA VAL A 181 11.52 8.44 -17.18
C VAL A 181 13.03 8.56 -17.12
N ASP A 182 13.67 8.46 -18.27
CA ASP A 182 15.12 8.54 -18.35
C ASP A 182 15.60 9.97 -18.02
N SER A 183 16.61 10.06 -17.15
CA SER A 183 17.20 11.32 -16.73
C SER A 183 18.02 11.99 -17.85
N GLU A 184 18.59 11.19 -18.75
CA GLU A 184 19.36 11.68 -19.90
C GLU A 184 18.45 12.05 -21.07
N ASP A 185 17.41 11.25 -21.33
CA ASP A 185 16.38 11.52 -22.33
C ASP A 185 14.98 11.51 -21.71
N LYS A 186 14.47 12.71 -21.39
CA LYS A 186 13.14 12.89 -20.76
C LYS A 186 11.96 12.41 -21.62
N ARG A 187 12.19 11.96 -22.86
CA ARG A 187 11.16 11.39 -23.75
C ARG A 187 11.13 9.86 -23.76
N SER A 188 12.14 9.21 -23.18
CA SER A 188 12.23 7.76 -23.12
C SER A 188 12.10 7.24 -21.69
N TYR A 189 12.03 5.92 -21.57
CA TYR A 189 11.93 5.22 -20.31
C TYR A 189 13.09 4.24 -20.18
N VAL A 190 13.62 4.12 -18.97
CA VAL A 190 14.68 3.18 -18.62
C VAL A 190 14.22 2.29 -17.47
N TYR A 191 14.59 1.02 -17.51
CA TYR A 191 14.39 0.12 -16.38
C TYR A 191 15.42 0.43 -15.31
N VAL A 192 14.96 0.70 -14.10
CA VAL A 192 15.81 0.95 -12.94
C VAL A 192 15.69 -0.19 -11.95
N ILE A 193 16.82 -0.75 -11.56
CA ILE A 193 16.94 -1.84 -10.61
C ILE A 193 17.65 -1.33 -9.37
N ASP A 194 16.84 -1.05 -8.35
CA ASP A 194 17.30 -0.57 -7.06
C ASP A 194 17.41 -1.71 -6.05
N ARG A 195 18.14 -1.47 -4.97
CA ARG A 195 18.17 -2.38 -3.81
C ARG A 195 16.78 -2.50 -3.21
N ALA A 196 16.48 -3.65 -2.62
CA ALA A 196 15.23 -3.80 -1.90
C ALA A 196 15.23 -2.99 -0.60
N ASP A 197 14.05 -2.59 -0.17
CA ASP A 197 13.84 -2.07 1.18
C ASP A 197 13.59 -3.25 2.14
N MET A 198 14.30 -3.29 3.26
CA MET A 198 14.09 -4.32 4.31
C MET A 198 13.26 -3.80 5.48
N ARG A 199 12.95 -2.50 5.52
CA ARG A 199 11.99 -1.96 6.48
C ARG A 199 10.68 -2.73 6.26
N ASP A 200 10.21 -3.42 7.30
CA ASP A 200 8.95 -4.19 7.32
C ASP A 200 9.02 -5.69 6.95
N ARG A 201 10.19 -6.35 6.97
CA ARG A 201 10.21 -7.83 6.98
C ARG A 201 9.92 -8.37 8.36
N ASP A 202 8.78 -9.03 8.47
CA ASP A 202 8.38 -9.80 9.64
C ASP A 202 8.66 -11.29 9.37
N THR A 203 9.85 -11.76 9.76
CA THR A 203 10.21 -13.18 9.62
C THR A 203 9.60 -14.07 10.70
N ASP A 204 9.00 -13.51 11.75
CA ASP A 204 8.25 -14.31 12.73
C ASP A 204 7.04 -14.98 12.07
N LYS A 205 6.48 -14.37 11.02
CA LYS A 205 5.43 -14.97 10.18
C LYS A 205 5.88 -16.24 9.42
N PHE A 206 7.19 -16.52 9.34
CA PHE A 206 7.68 -17.75 8.70
C PHE A 206 7.39 -18.99 9.57
N ARG A 207 7.34 -18.85 10.90
CA ARG A 207 6.92 -19.92 11.83
C ARG A 207 5.50 -20.39 11.55
N VAL A 208 4.60 -19.46 11.22
CA VAL A 208 3.20 -19.77 10.90
C VAL A 208 3.08 -20.68 9.68
N LEU A 209 4.08 -20.64 8.78
CA LEU A 209 4.16 -21.46 7.58
C LEU A 209 4.91 -22.79 7.81
N GLY A 210 5.34 -23.08 9.05
CA GLY A 210 6.10 -24.29 9.38
C GLY A 210 7.55 -24.25 8.90
N ILE A 211 8.10 -23.07 8.60
CA ILE A 211 9.47 -22.93 8.11
C ILE A 211 10.41 -22.71 9.31
N PRO A 212 11.47 -23.53 9.48
CA PRO A 212 12.43 -23.35 10.57
C PRO A 212 13.19 -22.02 10.45
N ILE A 213 12.99 -21.09 11.40
CA ILE A 213 13.57 -19.74 11.36
C ILE A 213 15.10 -19.78 11.45
N GLU A 214 15.65 -20.74 12.20
CA GLU A 214 17.09 -20.91 12.39
C GLU A 214 17.80 -21.18 11.05
N SER A 215 17.09 -21.78 10.09
CA SER A 215 17.61 -22.05 8.74
C SER A 215 17.65 -20.82 7.83
N ILE A 216 16.94 -19.75 8.21
CA ILE A 216 16.70 -18.55 7.41
C ILE A 216 17.43 -17.32 7.95
N ASN A 217 17.59 -17.18 9.27
CA ASN A 217 18.22 -16.01 9.89
C ASN A 217 19.60 -15.69 9.30
N ASN A 218 20.42 -16.71 9.03
CA ASN A 218 21.74 -16.51 8.43
C ASN A 218 21.63 -15.93 7.01
N LEU A 219 20.73 -16.47 6.19
CA LEU A 219 20.51 -15.99 4.83
C LEU A 219 19.99 -14.54 4.84
N GLU A 220 19.04 -14.23 5.72
CA GLU A 220 18.51 -12.88 5.86
C GLU A 220 19.58 -11.88 6.33
N PHE A 221 20.40 -12.27 7.30
CA PHE A 221 21.52 -11.46 7.78
C PHE A 221 22.55 -11.19 6.68
N GLU A 222 22.90 -12.20 5.88
CA GLU A 222 23.80 -12.02 4.74
C GLU A 222 23.21 -11.09 3.67
N ILE A 223 21.91 -11.23 3.36
CA ILE A 223 21.19 -10.32 2.45
C ILE A 223 21.25 -8.88 3.00
N TYR A 224 20.97 -8.69 4.29
CA TYR A 224 21.05 -7.38 4.95
C TYR A 224 22.46 -6.77 4.86
N ASN A 225 23.49 -7.57 5.06
CA ASN A 225 24.88 -7.12 4.96
C ASN A 225 25.24 -6.70 3.53
N ILE A 226 24.80 -7.43 2.50
CA ILE A 226 25.01 -7.05 1.10
C ILE A 226 24.33 -5.71 0.80
N MET A 227 23.11 -5.51 1.33
CA MET A 227 22.34 -4.28 1.15
C MET A 227 22.96 -3.05 1.85
N SER A 228 23.60 -3.24 3.01
CA SER A 228 24.18 -2.16 3.82
C SER A 228 25.65 -1.85 3.49
N SER A 229 26.43 -2.83 3.04
CA SER A 229 27.90 -2.71 2.89
C SER A 229 28.37 -2.07 1.58
N THR A 230 27.55 -2.09 0.52
CA THR A 230 27.97 -1.64 -0.81
C THR A 230 27.72 -0.14 -0.98
N LYS A 231 28.70 0.66 -1.40
CA LYS A 231 28.43 2.04 -1.87
C LYS A 231 27.59 1.96 -3.15
N SER A 232 26.38 2.52 -3.13
CA SER A 232 25.47 2.46 -4.28
C SER A 232 26.03 3.28 -5.44
N VAL A 233 26.51 2.58 -6.46
CA VAL A 233 26.91 3.19 -7.74
C VAL A 233 26.06 2.54 -8.82
N THR A 234 25.05 3.28 -9.25
CA THR A 234 24.22 2.83 -10.37
C THR A 234 25.00 3.00 -11.68
N LYS A 235 25.02 1.95 -12.49
CA LYS A 235 25.59 1.95 -13.83
C LYS A 235 24.47 1.84 -14.85
N ARG A 236 24.69 2.45 -16.01
CA ARG A 236 23.82 2.34 -17.18
C ARG A 236 24.45 1.36 -18.17
N LEU A 237 23.75 0.29 -18.49
CA LEU A 237 24.24 -0.77 -19.39
C LEU A 237 23.09 -1.44 -20.14
N SER A 238 23.40 -2.25 -21.15
CA SER A 238 22.38 -3.07 -21.83
C SER A 238 22.06 -4.35 -21.04
N LEU A 239 20.88 -4.93 -21.25
CA LEU A 239 20.55 -6.25 -20.69
C LEU A 239 21.58 -7.31 -21.10
N GLN A 240 22.01 -7.30 -22.37
CA GLN A 240 23.01 -8.24 -22.88
C GLN A 240 24.35 -8.11 -22.14
N GLU A 241 24.78 -6.88 -21.86
CA GLU A 241 26.00 -6.62 -21.11
C GLU A 241 25.89 -7.15 -19.67
N LEU A 242 24.74 -6.95 -19.01
CA LEU A 242 24.51 -7.49 -17.67
C LEU A 242 24.61 -9.03 -17.65
N GLU A 243 24.03 -9.69 -18.65
CA GLU A 243 24.06 -11.15 -18.72
C GLU A 243 25.45 -11.69 -19.05
N ARG A 244 26.13 -11.12 -20.05
CA ARG A 244 27.40 -11.64 -20.55
C ARG A 244 28.59 -11.29 -19.66
N VAL A 245 28.61 -10.08 -19.11
CA VAL A 245 29.74 -9.57 -18.32
C VAL A 245 29.57 -9.91 -16.84
N HIS A 246 28.35 -9.81 -16.33
CA HIS A 246 28.08 -9.93 -14.89
C HIS A 246 27.36 -11.24 -14.51
N GLY A 247 26.96 -12.07 -15.48
CA GLY A 247 26.40 -13.40 -15.24
C GLY A 247 25.01 -13.38 -14.58
N ILE A 248 24.25 -12.30 -14.74
CA ILE A 248 22.91 -12.13 -14.13
C ILE A 248 21.84 -12.19 -15.23
N SER A 249 21.14 -13.31 -15.36
CA SER A 249 20.12 -13.58 -16.40
C SER A 249 18.78 -12.85 -16.18
N LEU A 250 18.79 -11.51 -16.26
CA LEU A 250 17.57 -10.73 -16.12
C LEU A 250 16.61 -10.82 -17.31
N MET A 251 17.06 -11.21 -18.51
CA MET A 251 16.17 -11.35 -19.66
C MET A 251 15.06 -12.36 -19.37
N ASP A 252 15.41 -13.49 -18.77
CA ASP A 252 14.47 -14.52 -18.34
C ASP A 252 13.57 -14.02 -17.20
N TYR A 253 14.11 -13.23 -16.27
CA TYR A 253 13.31 -12.57 -15.25
C TYR A 253 12.22 -11.70 -15.89
N PHE A 254 12.56 -10.82 -16.85
CA PHE A 254 11.59 -9.94 -17.51
C PHE A 254 10.55 -10.73 -18.33
N LYS A 255 10.99 -11.78 -19.02
CA LYS A 255 10.11 -12.69 -19.75
C LYS A 255 9.06 -13.32 -18.84
N VAL A 256 9.44 -13.80 -17.67
CA VAL A 256 8.53 -14.44 -16.73
C VAL A 256 7.67 -13.42 -15.98
N ALA A 257 8.28 -12.40 -15.39
CA ALA A 257 7.62 -11.42 -14.52
C ALA A 257 6.66 -10.50 -15.27
N HIS A 258 7.00 -10.11 -16.51
CA HIS A 258 6.23 -9.14 -17.29
C HIS A 258 5.58 -9.74 -18.55
N ASN A 259 5.77 -11.04 -18.81
CA ASN A 259 5.32 -11.70 -20.03
C ASN A 259 5.81 -10.97 -21.31
N ARG A 260 7.05 -10.48 -21.28
CA ARG A 260 7.65 -9.68 -22.37
C ARG A 260 9.10 -10.11 -22.61
N ASN A 261 9.41 -10.37 -23.88
CA ASN A 261 10.80 -10.48 -24.31
C ASN A 261 11.33 -9.07 -24.55
N LEU A 262 12.28 -8.63 -23.74
CA LEU A 262 12.95 -7.37 -23.95
C LEU A 262 14.04 -7.52 -25.02
N ASN A 263 14.41 -6.42 -25.66
CA ASN A 263 15.51 -6.44 -26.61
C ASN A 263 16.82 -6.59 -25.81
N PRO A 264 17.79 -7.42 -26.25
CA PRO A 264 19.12 -7.50 -25.63
C PRO A 264 19.80 -6.13 -25.44
N ASN A 265 19.52 -5.17 -26.31
CA ASN A 265 20.05 -3.80 -26.26
C ASN A 265 19.21 -2.85 -25.40
N THR A 266 18.14 -3.33 -24.74
CA THR A 266 17.36 -2.51 -23.81
C THR A 266 18.27 -2.03 -22.67
N LEU A 267 18.29 -0.72 -22.47
CA LEU A 267 19.08 -0.08 -21.42
C LEU A 267 18.44 -0.28 -20.05
N ILE A 268 19.30 -0.57 -19.08
CA ILE A 268 18.97 -0.68 -17.67
C ILE A 268 19.90 0.23 -16.87
N GLN A 269 19.39 0.75 -15.77
CA GLN A 269 20.16 1.42 -14.74
C GLN A 269 20.12 0.55 -13.48
N ALA A 270 21.26 0.05 -13.04
CA ALA A 270 21.31 -0.90 -11.94
C ALA A 270 22.56 -0.71 -11.07
N ASP A 271 22.43 -1.01 -9.78
CA ASP A 271 23.58 -1.23 -8.90
C ASP A 271 24.17 -2.62 -9.20
N VAL A 272 25.13 -2.65 -10.11
CA VAL A 272 25.71 -3.90 -10.62
C VAL A 272 26.43 -4.68 -9.51
N ALA A 273 27.19 -3.98 -8.65
CA ALA A 273 27.95 -4.63 -7.58
C ALA A 273 27.01 -5.31 -6.58
N TYR A 274 25.89 -4.65 -6.25
CA TYR A 274 24.84 -5.25 -5.42
C TYR A 274 24.25 -6.51 -6.07
N LEU A 275 23.88 -6.45 -7.34
CA LEU A 275 23.27 -7.59 -8.04
C LEU A 275 24.25 -8.76 -8.20
N GLU A 276 25.53 -8.49 -8.44
CA GLU A 276 26.57 -9.53 -8.50
C GLU A 276 26.80 -10.20 -7.15
N ALA A 277 26.87 -9.42 -6.07
CA ALA A 277 27.02 -9.94 -4.71
C ALA A 277 25.82 -10.81 -4.33
N LEU A 278 24.61 -10.34 -4.61
CA LEU A 278 23.37 -11.07 -4.37
C LEU A 278 23.31 -12.36 -5.19
N ASN A 279 23.58 -12.30 -6.50
CA ASN A 279 23.55 -13.46 -7.38
C ASN A 279 24.57 -14.53 -6.95
N ARG A 280 25.78 -14.11 -6.60
CA ARG A 280 26.84 -15.01 -6.11
C ARG A 280 26.46 -15.69 -4.81
N MET A 281 26.00 -14.92 -3.83
CA MET A 281 25.60 -15.44 -2.52
C MET A 281 24.46 -16.45 -2.68
N LEU A 282 23.36 -16.09 -3.37
CA LEU A 282 22.19 -16.96 -3.52
C LEU A 282 22.48 -18.23 -4.32
N ASN A 283 23.35 -18.18 -5.33
CA ASN A 283 23.75 -19.37 -6.08
C ASN A 283 24.72 -20.28 -5.30
N SER A 284 25.45 -19.73 -4.33
CA SER A 284 26.37 -20.51 -3.47
C SER A 284 25.69 -21.15 -2.26
N TYR A 285 24.51 -20.66 -1.90
CA TYR A 285 23.76 -21.14 -0.75
C TYR A 285 23.04 -22.47 -1.05
N ASP A 286 22.62 -23.16 0.01
CA ASP A 286 21.71 -24.32 -0.12
C ASP A 286 20.40 -23.87 -0.79
N GLN A 287 20.09 -24.46 -1.94
CA GLN A 287 18.97 -24.03 -2.79
C GLN A 287 17.61 -24.32 -2.16
N GLU A 288 17.50 -25.31 -1.27
CA GLU A 288 16.28 -25.57 -0.51
C GLU A 288 16.05 -24.48 0.53
N LYS A 289 17.11 -24.00 1.18
CA LYS A 289 17.02 -22.85 2.09
C LYS A 289 16.61 -21.58 1.35
N VAL A 290 17.16 -21.32 0.17
CA VAL A 290 16.76 -20.17 -0.67
C VAL A 290 15.30 -20.31 -1.12
N ALA A 291 14.85 -21.52 -1.48
CA ALA A 291 13.46 -21.77 -1.82
C ALA A 291 12.51 -21.55 -0.64
N ASN A 292 12.84 -22.05 0.54
CA ASN A 292 12.10 -21.81 1.77
C ASN A 292 12.05 -20.32 2.14
N TYR A 293 13.15 -19.59 1.91
CA TYR A 293 13.18 -18.15 2.12
C TYR A 293 12.21 -17.41 1.19
N LEU A 294 12.26 -17.67 -0.12
CA LEU A 294 11.33 -17.05 -1.08
C LEU A 294 9.87 -17.45 -0.82
N MET A 295 9.64 -18.70 -0.40
CA MET A 295 8.33 -19.18 0.04
C MET A 295 7.81 -18.41 1.24
N GLY A 296 8.64 -18.22 2.27
CA GLY A 296 8.29 -17.47 3.49
C GLY A 296 7.97 -16.01 3.19
N LEU A 297 8.78 -15.37 2.34
CA LEU A 297 8.53 -14.00 1.87
C LEU A 297 7.17 -13.89 1.15
N PHE A 298 6.86 -14.84 0.27
CA PHE A 298 5.60 -14.84 -0.44
C PHE A 298 4.41 -15.14 0.49
N GLY A 299 4.53 -16.13 1.38
CA GLY A 299 3.48 -16.44 2.35
C GLY A 299 3.19 -15.27 3.29
N THR A 300 4.23 -14.57 3.73
CA THR A 300 4.10 -13.32 4.53
C THR A 300 3.39 -12.23 3.74
N PHE A 301 3.77 -12.02 2.49
CA PHE A 301 3.09 -11.08 1.58
C PHE A 301 1.60 -11.41 1.42
N MET A 302 1.25 -12.69 1.29
CA MET A 302 -0.15 -13.11 1.18
C MET A 302 -0.90 -12.95 2.52
N ALA A 303 -0.22 -13.15 3.65
CA ALA A 303 -0.80 -12.97 4.98
C ALA A 303 -1.10 -11.50 5.31
N LEU A 304 -0.34 -10.52 4.76
CA LEU A 304 -0.62 -9.09 4.96
C LEU A 304 -2.04 -8.68 4.54
N TYR A 305 -2.63 -9.40 3.58
CA TYR A 305 -4.01 -9.13 3.21
C TYR A 305 -5.02 -9.52 4.30
N GLN A 306 -4.65 -10.31 5.32
CA GLN A 306 -5.53 -10.84 6.36
C GLN A 306 -5.57 -10.02 7.66
N ASP A 307 -4.64 -9.07 7.85
CA ASP A 307 -4.45 -8.37 9.14
C ASP A 307 -5.54 -7.32 9.47
N ASN A 308 -6.45 -6.97 8.55
CA ASN A 308 -7.63 -6.13 8.82
C ASN A 308 -8.94 -6.90 8.56
N PRO A 309 -9.49 -7.64 9.54
CA PRO A 309 -10.59 -8.57 9.29
C PRO A 309 -11.88 -7.88 8.84
N LYS A 310 -12.08 -6.60 9.20
CA LYS A 310 -13.33 -5.89 8.92
C LYS A 310 -13.41 -5.35 7.49
N TYR A 311 -12.30 -4.86 6.94
CA TYR A 311 -12.26 -4.22 5.62
C TYR A 311 -11.19 -4.78 4.67
N GLN A 312 -10.65 -5.96 4.96
CA GLN A 312 -9.65 -6.65 4.15
C GLN A 312 -9.99 -6.67 2.64
N CYS A 313 -11.22 -7.05 2.27
CA CYS A 313 -11.60 -7.10 0.86
C CYS A 313 -11.72 -5.73 0.20
N VAL A 314 -12.06 -4.69 0.97
CA VAL A 314 -12.03 -3.32 0.48
C VAL A 314 -10.59 -2.89 0.20
N VAL A 315 -9.67 -3.16 1.13
CA VAL A 315 -8.25 -2.84 0.99
C VAL A 315 -7.63 -3.58 -0.19
N ALA A 316 -7.95 -4.87 -0.37
CA ALA A 316 -7.47 -5.67 -1.49
C ALA A 316 -7.89 -5.07 -2.84
N VAL A 317 -9.16 -4.70 -3.00
CA VAL A 317 -9.68 -4.09 -4.22
C VAL A 317 -9.07 -2.70 -4.45
N ARG A 318 -9.00 -1.85 -3.43
CA ARG A 318 -8.42 -0.49 -3.53
C ARG A 318 -6.95 -0.50 -3.93
N THR A 319 -6.19 -1.47 -3.42
CA THR A 319 -4.76 -1.61 -3.70
C THR A 319 -4.53 -2.18 -5.10
N SER A 320 -5.31 -3.19 -5.50
CA SER A 320 -5.16 -3.86 -6.79
C SER A 320 -5.74 -3.06 -7.97
N MET A 321 -6.78 -2.28 -7.73
CA MET A 321 -7.55 -1.56 -8.75
C MET A 321 -7.67 -0.07 -8.44
N LYS A 322 -6.58 0.58 -8.01
CA LYS A 322 -6.56 1.98 -7.55
C LYS A 322 -7.29 2.96 -8.48
N ALA A 323 -7.01 2.89 -9.79
CA ALA A 323 -7.64 3.76 -10.79
C ALA A 323 -9.16 3.55 -10.91
N ALA A 324 -9.61 2.29 -10.85
CA ALA A 324 -11.03 1.95 -10.86
C ALA A 324 -11.72 2.45 -9.59
N CYS A 325 -11.12 2.20 -8.42
CA CYS A 325 -11.65 2.67 -7.15
C CYS A 325 -11.72 4.18 -7.07
N GLU A 326 -10.73 4.91 -7.60
CA GLU A 326 -10.77 6.36 -7.66
C GLU A 326 -11.91 6.86 -8.57
N GLN A 327 -12.10 6.25 -9.73
CA GLN A 327 -13.22 6.59 -10.61
C GLN A 327 -14.57 6.35 -9.91
N LEU A 328 -14.71 5.22 -9.22
CA LEU A 328 -15.91 4.89 -8.45
C LEU A 328 -16.13 5.85 -7.28
N TYR A 329 -15.06 6.23 -6.58
CA TYR A 329 -15.11 7.20 -5.48
C TYR A 329 -15.59 8.57 -5.97
N ASN A 330 -15.01 9.05 -7.07
CA ASN A 330 -15.44 10.32 -7.68
C ASN A 330 -16.90 10.26 -8.10
N LYS A 331 -17.33 9.19 -8.77
CA LYS A 331 -18.69 9.02 -9.29
C LYS A 331 -19.75 8.86 -8.21
N HIS A 332 -19.46 8.13 -7.14
CA HIS A 332 -20.48 7.68 -6.18
C HIS A 332 -20.36 8.25 -4.77
N ILE A 333 -19.20 8.79 -4.39
CA ILE A 333 -18.94 9.28 -3.04
C ILE A 333 -18.70 10.79 -3.03
N LEU A 334 -17.83 11.31 -3.90
CA LEU A 334 -17.57 12.75 -3.97
C LEU A 334 -18.61 13.53 -4.78
N GLY A 335 -19.14 12.93 -5.85
CA GLY A 335 -20.03 13.65 -6.78
C GLY A 335 -19.25 14.62 -7.69
N GLU A 336 -19.84 15.75 -8.05
CA GLU A 336 -19.18 16.75 -8.90
C GLU A 336 -18.05 17.47 -8.15
N THR A 337 -16.80 17.19 -8.53
CA THR A 337 -15.59 17.71 -7.88
C THR A 337 -15.09 19.02 -8.45
N HIS A 338 -15.79 19.63 -9.42
CA HIS A 338 -15.27 20.77 -10.18
C HIS A 338 -14.93 21.98 -9.29
N GLU A 339 -15.74 22.23 -8.27
CA GLU A 339 -15.51 23.31 -7.31
C GLU A 339 -14.33 23.01 -6.38
N LEU A 340 -14.19 21.77 -5.90
CA LEU A 340 -13.04 21.38 -5.09
C LEU A 340 -11.74 21.44 -5.89
N GLU A 341 -11.76 20.96 -7.15
CA GLU A 341 -10.62 21.03 -8.05
C GLU A 341 -10.20 22.48 -8.32
N SER A 342 -11.16 23.39 -8.53
CA SER A 342 -10.85 24.80 -8.76
C SER A 342 -10.26 25.46 -7.51
N GLN A 343 -10.81 25.17 -6.33
CA GLN A 343 -10.28 25.70 -5.06
C GLN A 343 -8.85 25.21 -4.79
N VAL A 344 -8.56 23.93 -5.02
CA VAL A 344 -7.20 23.38 -4.85
C VAL A 344 -6.23 24.03 -5.86
N GLN A 345 -6.66 24.27 -7.11
CA GLN A 345 -5.84 24.97 -8.09
C GLN A 345 -5.51 26.41 -7.63
N LEU A 346 -6.48 27.13 -7.05
CA LEU A 346 -6.25 28.47 -6.51
C LEU A 346 -5.21 28.46 -5.38
N VAL A 347 -5.30 27.49 -4.46
CA VAL A 347 -4.31 27.34 -3.38
C VAL A 347 -2.92 27.03 -3.95
N PHE A 348 -2.84 26.14 -4.94
CA PHE A 348 -1.58 25.81 -5.60
C PHE A 348 -0.93 27.04 -6.27
N GLU A 349 -1.70 27.84 -7.00
CA GLU A 349 -1.19 29.07 -7.61
C GLU A 349 -0.75 30.11 -6.57
N ALA A 350 -1.47 30.23 -5.46
CA ALA A 350 -1.08 31.10 -4.35
C ALA A 350 0.26 30.67 -3.75
N ILE A 351 0.45 29.37 -3.51
CA ILE A 351 1.71 28.80 -3.02
C ILE A 351 2.84 29.05 -4.03
N ARG A 352 2.59 28.78 -5.32
CA ARG A 352 3.57 28.98 -6.40
C ARG A 352 4.02 30.44 -6.47
N LYS A 353 3.09 31.39 -6.38
CA LYS A 353 3.40 32.82 -6.34
C LYS A 353 4.28 33.20 -5.16
N GLN A 354 3.98 32.68 -3.96
CA GLN A 354 4.79 32.92 -2.76
C GLN A 354 6.21 32.36 -2.90
N PHE A 355 6.38 31.19 -3.51
CA PHE A 355 7.70 30.65 -3.81
C PHE A 355 8.46 31.51 -4.82
N SER A 356 7.80 32.00 -5.88
CA SER A 356 8.44 32.90 -6.85
C SER A 356 8.99 34.16 -6.18
N GLN A 357 8.19 34.79 -5.32
CA GLN A 357 8.60 35.98 -4.57
C GLN A 357 9.81 35.71 -3.66
N ARG A 358 9.87 34.53 -3.03
CA ARG A 358 11.03 34.14 -2.21
C ARG A 358 12.29 33.89 -3.04
N LEU A 359 12.14 33.31 -4.23
CA LEU A 359 13.25 33.13 -5.18
C LEU A 359 13.73 34.49 -5.71
N GLU A 360 12.83 35.44 -5.95
CA GLU A 360 13.14 36.82 -6.31
C GLU A 360 13.89 37.58 -5.22
N ALA A 361 13.50 37.42 -3.97
CA ALA A 361 14.22 38.01 -2.86
C ALA A 361 15.65 37.46 -2.73
N ASN A 362 15.95 36.26 -3.27
CA ASN A 362 17.26 35.62 -3.30
C ASN A 362 18.08 35.80 -2.00
N ARG A 363 17.44 35.58 -0.83
CA ARG A 363 18.04 35.87 0.48
C ARG A 363 19.33 35.09 0.78
N LEU A 364 19.57 34.01 0.04
CA LEU A 364 20.78 33.18 0.13
C LEU A 364 21.88 33.63 -0.83
N ASN A 365 21.69 34.73 -1.57
CA ASN A 365 22.63 35.26 -2.55
C ASN A 365 23.11 34.21 -3.57
N LEU A 366 22.19 33.37 -4.04
CA LEU A 366 22.48 32.36 -5.05
C LEU A 366 22.80 33.04 -6.39
N SER A 367 23.55 32.35 -7.25
CA SER A 367 23.86 32.88 -8.58
C SER A 367 22.60 33.08 -9.41
N THR A 368 22.63 34.09 -10.29
CA THR A 368 21.51 34.41 -11.19
C THR A 368 21.10 33.20 -12.03
N THR A 369 22.07 32.42 -12.52
CA THR A 369 21.81 31.19 -13.27
C THR A 369 21.01 30.18 -12.45
N TYR A 370 21.34 30.01 -11.17
CA TYR A 370 20.63 29.07 -10.30
C TYR A 370 19.19 29.54 -10.02
N ILE A 371 19.00 30.83 -9.75
CA ILE A 371 17.67 31.42 -9.54
C ILE A 371 16.80 31.29 -10.80
N THR A 372 17.35 31.59 -11.98
CA THR A 372 16.63 31.43 -13.25
C THR A 372 16.20 29.99 -13.49
N ASN A 373 17.08 29.01 -13.20
CA ASN A 373 16.74 27.60 -13.32
C ASN A 373 15.63 27.16 -12.34
N LEU A 374 15.69 27.63 -11.10
CA LEU A 374 14.66 27.35 -10.09
C LEU A 374 13.30 27.97 -10.47
N ARG A 375 13.29 29.20 -10.99
CA ARG A 375 12.07 29.84 -11.51
C ARG A 375 11.49 29.07 -12.68
N ASN A 376 12.30 28.74 -13.68
CA ASN A 376 11.85 27.94 -14.83
C ASN A 376 11.24 26.59 -14.38
N LYS A 377 11.83 25.95 -13.36
CA LYS A 377 11.28 24.72 -12.79
C LYS A 377 9.95 24.96 -12.07
N LEU A 378 9.83 26.04 -11.31
CA LEU A 378 8.60 26.42 -10.63
C LEU A 378 7.47 26.74 -11.62
N ASP A 379 7.78 27.50 -12.67
CA ASP A 379 6.83 27.94 -13.70
C ASP A 379 6.29 26.78 -14.53
N THR A 380 7.12 25.77 -14.77
CA THR A 380 6.76 24.54 -15.51
C THR A 380 6.14 23.46 -14.64
N THR A 381 6.06 23.64 -13.32
CA THR A 381 5.45 22.67 -12.41
C THR A 381 3.93 22.68 -12.59
N THR A 382 3.36 21.50 -12.85
CA THR A 382 1.91 21.32 -13.03
C THR A 382 1.28 20.54 -11.90
N LEU A 383 0.11 20.96 -11.44
CA LEU A 383 -0.69 20.21 -10.49
C LEU A 383 -1.49 19.10 -11.19
N ASN A 384 -1.48 17.90 -10.59
CA ASN A 384 -2.42 16.83 -10.92
C ASN A 384 -3.20 16.45 -9.67
N ILE A 385 -4.53 16.56 -9.72
CA ILE A 385 -5.44 16.23 -8.61
C ILE A 385 -6.05 14.85 -8.89
N GLY A 386 -5.79 13.89 -8.00
CA GLY A 386 -6.14 12.48 -8.20
C GLY A 386 -5.10 11.70 -9.02
N ALA A 387 -5.32 10.40 -9.24
CA ALA A 387 -4.47 9.51 -10.02
C ALA A 387 -4.96 9.30 -11.47
N LEU A 388 -6.04 9.97 -11.90
CA LEU A 388 -6.55 9.81 -13.26
C LEU A 388 -5.95 10.85 -14.25
N PRO A 389 -5.57 10.44 -15.48
CA PRO A 389 -5.10 11.37 -16.53
C PRO A 389 -6.14 12.47 -16.80
N LYS A 390 -5.76 13.58 -17.44
CA LYS A 390 -6.70 14.66 -17.81
C LYS A 390 -7.92 14.11 -18.59
N LYS A 391 -9.10 14.73 -18.37
CA LYS A 391 -10.45 14.27 -18.76
C LYS A 391 -10.56 13.56 -20.13
N LYS A 392 -9.82 14.00 -21.15
CA LYS A 392 -9.89 13.49 -22.53
C LYS A 392 -9.52 12.00 -22.71
N TYR A 393 -8.81 11.38 -21.76
CA TYR A 393 -8.34 9.99 -21.90
C TYR A 393 -8.76 9.04 -20.76
N ARG A 394 -9.53 9.52 -19.76
CA ARG A 394 -9.84 8.76 -18.53
C ARG A 394 -10.53 7.43 -18.80
N GLN A 395 -11.67 7.44 -19.50
CA GLN A 395 -12.49 6.22 -19.69
C GLN A 395 -11.75 5.15 -20.51
N ARG A 396 -11.05 5.57 -21.58
CA ARG A 396 -10.35 4.66 -22.50
C ARG A 396 -9.09 4.06 -21.87
N CYS A 397 -8.32 4.86 -21.13
CA CYS A 397 -7.13 4.36 -20.43
C CYS A 397 -7.50 3.38 -19.31
N ILE A 398 -8.56 3.65 -18.53
CA ILE A 398 -8.96 2.78 -17.41
C ILE A 398 -9.40 1.40 -17.94
N ILE A 399 -10.23 1.36 -18.99
CA ILE A 399 -10.64 0.11 -19.62
C ILE A 399 -9.41 -0.66 -20.15
N GLN A 400 -8.50 0.02 -20.87
CA GLN A 400 -7.27 -0.59 -21.38
C GLN A 400 -6.30 -1.09 -20.32
N ILE A 401 -6.26 -0.47 -19.13
CA ILE A 401 -5.42 -0.91 -18.00
C ILE A 401 -5.85 -2.31 -17.52
N PHE A 402 -7.15 -2.60 -17.56
CA PHE A 402 -7.70 -3.85 -17.06
C PHE A 402 -8.01 -4.87 -18.16
N ASP A 403 -7.82 -4.53 -19.43
CA ASP A 403 -8.06 -5.43 -20.58
C ASP A 403 -6.82 -6.23 -21.03
N LYS A 404 -5.64 -5.97 -20.44
CA LYS A 404 -4.36 -6.60 -20.83
C LYS A 404 -3.71 -7.46 -19.74
N GLN A 405 -4.49 -8.08 -18.85
CA GLN A 405 -3.97 -9.07 -17.89
C GLN A 405 -4.23 -10.50 -18.33
#